data_AF-A0A5C9BRW4-F1
#
_entry.id   AF-A0A5C9BRW4-F1
#
_cell.length_a   1.000
_cell.length_b   1.000
_cell.length_c   1.000
_cell.angle_alpha   90.00
_cell.angle_beta   90.00
_cell.angle_gamma   90.00
#
_symmetry.space_group_name_H-M   'P 1'
#
loop_
_entity.id
_entity.type
_entity.pdbx_description
1 polymer ?
#
loop_
_entity_poly.entity_id
_entity_poly.type
_entity_poly.pdbx_seq_one_letter_code
_entity_poly.pdbx_strand_id
1 'polypeptide(L)'
;MQRRRQSDIEFDDIPILTDSIDQIDDIPVLTEIVPEPEMEDFPEQIETTIEPVADISLPASQEAPSAIDSSALRDELIYELTSRIEDRIKAALPEIISSTIREFLAEQEMIENG
;
A
#
# COMPACT_ATOMS: atom_id res chain seq x y z
N MET A 1 43.86 41.22 31.43
CA MET A 1 42.46 41.59 31.11
C MET A 1 41.72 40.34 30.69
N GLN A 2 40.72 39.90 31.47
CA GLN A 2 39.79 38.86 31.03
C GLN A 2 38.62 39.52 30.30
N ARG A 3 38.29 39.04 29.09
CA ARG A 3 36.98 39.30 28.48
C ARG A 3 36.35 37.97 28.05
N ARG A 4 35.09 37.87 28.41
CA ARG A 4 34.27 36.66 28.54
C ARG A 4 33.78 36.17 27.17
N ARG A 5 33.71 34.83 27.06
CA ARG A 5 32.83 33.95 26.26
C ARG A 5 32.02 34.64 25.16
N GLN A 6 32.40 34.41 23.91
CA GLN A 6 31.49 34.46 22.77
C GLN A 6 30.89 33.06 22.63
N SER A 7 29.66 32.92 23.07
CA SER A 7 28.80 31.75 22.86
C SER A 7 27.41 32.33 22.60
N ASP A 8 27.13 32.73 21.35
CA ASP A 8 25.79 33.20 20.94
C ASP A 8 25.65 33.45 19.41
N ILE A 9 26.27 32.63 18.54
CA ILE A 9 26.24 32.84 17.08
C ILE A 9 25.81 31.59 16.26
N GLU A 10 25.19 30.57 16.86
CA GLU A 10 24.89 29.32 16.11
C GLU A 10 23.42 28.84 16.12
N PHE A 11 22.47 29.68 16.54
CA PHE A 11 21.03 29.33 16.48
C PHE A 11 20.18 30.21 15.54
N ASP A 12 20.71 31.33 15.04
CA ASP A 12 19.95 32.27 14.20
C ASP A 12 20.10 32.05 12.69
N ASP A 13 21.00 31.17 12.25
CA ASP A 13 21.24 30.82 10.82
C ASP A 13 20.64 29.45 10.44
N ILE A 14 19.53 29.06 11.07
CA ILE A 14 18.77 27.86 10.67
C ILE A 14 17.61 28.30 9.78
N PRO A 15 17.60 28.03 8.46
CA PRO A 15 16.42 28.28 7.65
C PRO A 15 15.28 27.39 8.14
N ILE A 16 14.19 28.01 8.58
CA ILE A 16 12.94 27.31 8.93
C ILE A 16 12.26 26.93 7.61
N LEU A 17 12.23 25.63 7.28
CA LEU A 17 11.41 25.10 6.20
C LEU A 17 9.94 25.08 6.64
N THR A 18 9.27 26.21 6.48
CA THR A 18 7.81 26.27 6.58
C THR A 18 7.21 25.71 5.30
N ASP A 19 7.12 24.38 5.17
CA ASP A 19 6.22 23.75 4.20
C ASP A 19 4.79 23.89 4.73
N SER A 20 4.29 25.12 4.70
CA SER A 20 2.88 25.43 4.94
C SER A 20 2.06 24.90 3.77
N ILE A 21 1.66 23.64 3.84
CA ILE A 21 0.53 23.12 3.07
C ILE A 21 -0.77 23.75 3.62
N ASP A 22 -1.06 24.99 3.25
CA ASP A 22 -2.44 25.49 3.30
C ASP A 22 -3.22 24.91 2.11
N GLN A 23 -3.42 23.59 2.12
CA GLN A 23 -4.21 22.85 1.12
C GLN A 23 -5.01 21.71 1.77
N ILE A 24 -5.66 22.00 2.90
CA ILE A 24 -6.81 21.17 3.35
C ILE A 24 -7.95 21.20 2.32
N ASP A 25 -7.97 22.19 1.42
CA ASP A 25 -9.03 22.39 0.43
C ASP A 25 -8.68 21.93 -1.00
N ASP A 26 -7.48 21.38 -1.26
CA ASP A 26 -7.04 20.96 -2.61
C ASP A 26 -6.94 19.43 -2.75
N ILE A 27 -7.76 18.69 -2.00
CA ILE A 27 -7.99 17.27 -2.26
C ILE A 27 -9.04 17.17 -3.38
N PRO A 28 -8.72 16.68 -4.59
CA PRO A 28 -9.73 16.46 -5.61
C PRO A 28 -10.74 15.41 -5.13
N VAL A 29 -12.03 15.77 -5.11
CA VAL A 29 -13.11 14.84 -4.80
C VAL A 29 -13.21 13.82 -5.92
N LEU A 30 -13.08 12.53 -5.59
CA LEU A 30 -13.37 11.43 -6.50
C LEU A 30 -14.86 11.47 -6.85
N THR A 31 -15.20 11.96 -8.05
CA THR A 31 -16.55 11.84 -8.59
C THR A 31 -16.83 10.38 -8.92
N GLU A 32 -17.98 9.88 -8.48
CA GLU A 32 -18.47 8.53 -8.79
C GLU A 32 -18.50 8.32 -10.31
N ILE A 33 -17.80 7.30 -10.79
CA ILE A 33 -17.97 6.82 -12.17
C ILE A 33 -19.38 6.24 -12.25
N VAL A 34 -20.23 6.84 -13.08
CA VAL A 34 -21.53 6.27 -13.45
C VAL A 34 -21.25 4.91 -14.10
N PRO A 35 -21.77 3.80 -13.57
CA PRO A 35 -21.78 2.55 -14.31
C PRO A 35 -22.66 2.80 -15.55
N GLU A 36 -22.05 2.78 -16.74
CA GLU A 36 -22.85 2.72 -17.96
C GLU A 36 -23.73 1.47 -17.89
N PRO A 37 -25.04 1.56 -18.18
CA PRO A 37 -25.92 0.41 -18.15
C PRO A 37 -25.48 -0.56 -19.26
N GLU A 38 -25.25 -1.81 -18.85
CA GLU A 38 -25.13 -2.95 -19.75
C GLU A 38 -26.33 -2.97 -20.70
N MET A 39 -26.08 -2.87 -22.00
CA MET A 39 -27.01 -3.33 -23.02
C MET A 39 -26.30 -4.37 -23.87
N GLU A 40 -26.69 -5.61 -23.61
CA GLU A 40 -26.38 -6.81 -24.37
C GLU A 40 -26.89 -6.71 -25.82
N ASP A 41 -26.06 -7.13 -26.78
CA ASP A 41 -26.48 -8.04 -27.85
C ASP A 41 -25.28 -8.62 -28.64
N PHE A 42 -24.82 -9.80 -28.17
CA PHE A 42 -24.54 -11.03 -28.96
C PHE A 42 -23.47 -11.07 -30.08
N PRO A 43 -22.99 -12.27 -30.49
CA PRO A 43 -21.63 -12.76 -30.21
C PRO A 43 -20.74 -12.82 -31.46
N GLU A 44 -19.41 -12.70 -31.34
CA GLU A 44 -18.45 -13.48 -32.15
C GLU A 44 -17.00 -13.24 -31.71
N GLN A 45 -16.23 -14.31 -31.78
CA GLN A 45 -14.82 -14.39 -31.43
C GLN A 45 -13.99 -13.46 -32.33
N ILE A 46 -13.24 -12.52 -31.74
CA ILE A 46 -12.18 -11.80 -32.46
C ILE A 46 -10.90 -11.81 -31.61
N GLU A 47 -10.10 -12.81 -31.94
CA GLU A 47 -8.63 -12.87 -31.91
C GLU A 47 -7.92 -11.60 -31.39
N THR A 48 -7.33 -11.71 -30.20
CA THR A 48 -6.52 -10.67 -29.56
C THR A 48 -5.22 -10.44 -30.33
N THR A 49 -5.27 -9.57 -31.34
CA THR A 49 -4.06 -8.95 -31.91
C THR A 49 -3.67 -7.79 -31.00
N ILE A 50 -2.70 -8.04 -30.11
CA ILE A 50 -2.08 -6.98 -29.30
C ILE A 50 -1.03 -6.30 -30.18
N GLU A 51 -1.36 -5.16 -30.79
CA GLU A 51 -0.33 -4.26 -31.30
C GLU A 51 0.37 -3.57 -30.11
N PRO A 52 1.72 -3.58 -30.03
CA PRO A 52 2.43 -2.86 -28.99
C PRO A 52 2.41 -1.37 -29.34
N VAL A 53 1.49 -0.62 -28.75
CA VAL A 53 1.54 0.84 -28.81
C VAL A 53 2.82 1.29 -28.11
N ALA A 54 3.65 1.93 -28.91
CA ALA A 54 4.96 2.44 -28.57
C ALA A 54 4.92 3.50 -27.45
N ASP A 55 6.03 3.50 -26.70
CA ASP A 55 6.64 4.68 -26.10
C ASP A 55 5.88 5.37 -24.96
N ILE A 56 5.78 4.66 -23.83
CA ILE A 56 5.77 5.32 -22.52
C ILE A 56 7.23 5.59 -22.17
N SER A 57 7.72 6.76 -22.59
CA SER A 57 8.93 7.35 -22.04
C SER A 57 8.75 7.55 -20.53
N LEU A 58 9.20 6.56 -19.75
CA LEU A 58 9.42 6.67 -18.32
C LEU A 58 10.37 7.85 -18.09
N PRO A 59 10.04 8.85 -17.25
CA PRO A 59 11.08 9.77 -16.79
C PRO A 59 12.06 8.91 -15.99
N ALA A 60 13.28 8.79 -16.51
CA ALA A 60 14.40 8.20 -15.81
C ALA A 60 14.58 8.98 -14.49
N SER A 61 14.10 8.41 -13.39
CA SER A 61 14.49 8.82 -12.04
C SER A 61 15.94 8.41 -11.84
N GLN A 62 16.84 9.24 -12.35
CA GLN A 62 18.20 9.30 -11.85
C GLN A 62 18.14 10.00 -10.50
N GLU A 63 18.31 9.23 -9.43
CA GLU A 63 19.25 9.50 -8.34
C GLU A 63 19.07 8.41 -7.29
N ALA A 64 20.06 7.53 -7.18
CA ALA A 64 20.15 6.57 -6.09
C ALA A 64 20.54 7.29 -4.79
N PRO A 65 19.75 7.23 -3.71
CA PRO A 65 20.25 7.52 -2.39
C PRO A 65 20.79 6.22 -1.76
N SER A 66 22.09 6.22 -1.47
CA SER A 66 22.75 5.38 -0.45
C SER A 66 22.18 3.97 -0.18
N ALA A 67 22.57 3.00 -1.02
CA ALA A 67 22.16 1.59 -0.92
C ALA A 67 22.60 0.85 0.37
N ILE A 68 23.34 1.49 1.28
CA ILE A 68 23.92 0.84 2.47
C ILE A 68 22.93 0.82 3.64
N ASP A 69 22.07 1.83 3.79
CA ASP A 69 21.07 1.87 4.88
C ASP A 69 19.75 1.19 4.50
N SER A 70 19.44 1.11 3.20
CA SER A 70 18.19 0.52 2.69
C SER A 70 18.09 -0.99 2.89
N SER A 71 19.22 -1.72 2.99
CA SER A 71 19.19 -3.17 3.22
C SER A 71 18.84 -3.51 4.66
N ALA A 72 19.46 -2.84 5.64
CA ALA A 72 19.19 -3.10 7.05
C ALA A 72 17.74 -2.73 7.43
N LEU A 73 17.24 -1.59 6.93
CA LEU A 73 15.85 -1.18 7.10
C LEU A 73 14.87 -2.16 6.44
N ARG A 74 15.24 -2.74 5.29
CA ARG A 74 14.43 -3.75 4.62
C ARG A 74 14.35 -5.04 5.43
N ASP A 75 15.46 -5.49 6.01
CA ASP A 75 15.48 -6.70 6.83
C ASP A 75 14.66 -6.53 8.11
N GLU A 76 14.71 -5.35 8.74
CA GLU A 76 13.85 -4.99 9.88
C GLU A 76 12.37 -5.00 9.49
N LEU A 77 12.02 -4.39 8.35
CA LEU A 77 10.65 -4.39 7.85
C LEU A 77 10.15 -5.80 7.54
N ILE A 78 10.98 -6.65 6.94
CA ILE A 78 10.62 -8.05 6.66
C ILE A 78 10.33 -8.77 7.97
N TYR A 79 11.19 -8.62 8.97
CA TYR A 79 11.00 -9.26 10.27
C TYR A 79 9.68 -8.84 10.93
N GLU A 80 9.41 -7.53 10.99
CA GLU A 80 8.17 -7.00 11.57
C GLU A 80 6.92 -7.44 10.79
N LEU A 81 6.97 -7.42 9.46
CA LEU A 81 5.88 -7.92 8.62
C LEU A 81 5.64 -9.40 8.86
N THR A 82 6.70 -10.22 8.91
CA THR A 82 6.60 -11.65 9.18
C THR A 82 5.97 -11.90 10.55
N SER A 83 6.45 -11.24 11.61
CA SER A 83 5.90 -11.40 12.96
C SER A 83 4.42 -11.00 12.99
N ARG A 84 4.06 -9.87 12.38
CA ARG A 84 2.67 -9.38 12.35
C ARG A 84 1.74 -10.30 11.55
N ILE A 85 2.22 -10.86 10.44
CA ILE A 85 1.46 -11.84 9.65
C ILE A 85 1.26 -13.10 10.47
N GLU A 86 2.30 -13.61 11.13
CA GLU A 86 2.20 -14.79 11.99
C GLU A 86 1.19 -14.62 13.11
N ASP A 87 1.24 -13.49 13.83
CA ASP A 87 0.33 -13.23 14.94
C ASP A 87 -1.12 -13.13 14.46
N ARG A 88 -1.34 -12.47 13.32
CA ARG A 88 -2.67 -12.38 12.70
C ARG A 88 -3.19 -13.74 12.26
N ILE A 89 -2.35 -14.58 11.65
CA ILE A 89 -2.73 -15.94 11.26
C ILE A 89 -3.05 -16.77 12.51
N LYS A 90 -2.20 -16.75 13.54
CA LYS A 90 -2.43 -17.47 14.80
C LYS A 90 -3.75 -17.06 15.46
N ALA A 91 -4.09 -15.77 15.42
CA ALA A 91 -5.35 -15.26 15.95
C ALA A 91 -6.58 -15.67 15.11
N ALA A 92 -6.44 -15.73 13.78
CA ALA A 92 -7.55 -16.04 12.87
C ALA A 92 -7.79 -17.55 12.69
N LEU A 93 -6.76 -18.38 12.79
CA LEU A 93 -6.83 -19.83 12.53
C LEU A 93 -7.95 -20.54 13.31
N PRO A 94 -8.16 -20.31 14.63
CA PRO A 94 -9.21 -20.97 15.37
C PRO A 94 -10.61 -20.71 14.82
N GLU A 95 -10.88 -19.47 14.39
CA GLU A 95 -12.16 -19.08 13.82
C GLU A 95 -12.37 -19.73 12.45
N ILE A 96 -11.36 -19.67 11.57
CA ILE A 96 -11.39 -20.31 10.25
C ILE A 96 -11.71 -21.81 10.40
N ILE A 97 -10.95 -22.51 11.25
CA ILE A 97 -11.13 -23.95 11.47
C ILE A 97 -12.54 -24.25 12.00
N SER A 98 -13.01 -23.47 12.99
CA SER A 98 -14.36 -23.66 13.56
C SER A 98 -15.45 -23.46 12.50
N SER A 99 -15.33 -22.42 11.67
CA SER A 99 -16.30 -22.15 10.61
C SER A 99 -16.33 -23.28 9.59
N THR A 100 -15.16 -23.71 9.11
CA THR A 100 -15.04 -24.79 8.13
C THR A 100 -15.58 -26.12 8.66
N ILE A 101 -15.30 -26.47 9.92
CA ILE A 101 -15.83 -27.70 10.52
C ILE A 101 -17.36 -27.64 10.62
N ARG A 102 -17.93 -26.50 11.03
CA ARG A 102 -19.39 -26.34 11.14
C ARG A 102 -20.07 -26.47 9.78
N GLU A 103 -19.52 -25.81 8.77
CA GLU A 103 -20.02 -25.89 7.39
C GLU A 103 -19.98 -27.33 6.88
N PHE A 104 -18.85 -28.02 7.05
CA PHE A 104 -18.71 -29.42 6.66
C PHE A 104 -19.72 -30.32 7.38
N LEU A 105 -19.90 -30.18 8.69
CA LEU A 105 -20.85 -30.99 9.44
C LEU A 105 -22.31 -30.73 9.02
N ALA A 106 -22.66 -29.47 8.72
CA ALA A 106 -23.99 -29.12 8.24
C ALA A 106 -24.28 -29.74 6.86
N GLU A 107 -23.30 -29.72 5.95
CA GLU A 107 -23.40 -30.38 4.65
C GLU A 107 -23.60 -31.90 4.80
N GLN A 108 -22.85 -32.53 5.70
CA GLN A 108 -23.00 -33.96 6.00
C GLN A 108 -24.39 -34.31 6.55
N GLU A 109 -24.93 -33.48 7.45
CA GLU A 109 -26.26 -33.66 8.02
C GLU A 109 -27.36 -33.57 6.94
N MET A 110 -27.23 -32.64 5.99
CA MET A 110 -28.17 -32.51 4.88
C MET A 110 -28.16 -33.72 3.95
N ILE A 111 -26.98 -34.32 3.71
CA ILE A 111 -26.84 -35.52 2.89
C ILE A 111 -27.41 -36.75 3.61
N GLU A 112 -27.21 -36.86 4.93
CA GLU A 112 -27.72 -38.00 5.71
C GLU A 112 -29.24 -37.94 5.89
N ASN A 113 -29.83 -36.74 5.96
CA ASN A 113 -31.26 -36.52 6.21
C ASN A 113 -32.10 -36.21 4.96
N GLY A 114 -31.51 -36.18 3.76
CA GLY A 114 -32.17 -35.87 2.47
C GLY A 114 -32.42 -37.12 1.63
#